data_AF-A0A3B8VLN6-F1
#
_entry.id   AF-A0A3B8VLN6-F1
#
_cell.length_a   1.000
_cell.length_b   1.000
_cell.length_c   1.000
_cell.angle_alpha   90.00
_cell.angle_beta   90.00
_cell.angle_gamma   90.00
#
_symmetry.space_group_name_H-M   'P 1'
#
loop_
_entity.id
_entity.type
_entity.pdbx_description
1 polymer ?
#
loop_
_entity_poly.entity_id
_entity_poly.type
_entity_poly.pdbx_seq_one_letter_code
_entity_poly.pdbx_strand_id
1 'polypeptide(L)'
;MPRSAILVIDAQIGPMGGAYEGSSVIKAINKTISKVRESSGVVLFIQHCHSSYEPLMKGNTGWGLHPDLDKSPEDLVVEKESSDSFYETPLDDLMAENDV
;
A
#
# COMPACT_ATOMS: atom_id res chain seq x y z
N MET A 1 -13.15 18.27 -10.09
CA MET A 1 -13.72 16.99 -9.64
C MET A 1 -12.64 16.29 -8.83
N PRO A 2 -12.97 15.61 -7.72
CA PRO A 2 -11.96 14.89 -6.95
C PRO A 2 -11.25 13.86 -7.82
N ARG A 3 -9.96 13.66 -7.58
CA ARG A 3 -9.15 12.64 -8.26
C ARG A 3 -9.49 11.28 -7.66
N SER A 4 -9.51 10.25 -8.49
CA SER A 4 -9.60 8.88 -7.97
C SER A 4 -8.28 8.48 -7.33
N ALA A 5 -8.33 7.72 -6.24
CA ALA A 5 -7.16 7.08 -5.64
C ALA A 5 -7.32 5.56 -5.55
N ILE A 6 -6.20 4.84 -5.54
CA ILE A 6 -6.11 3.46 -5.07
C ILE A 6 -5.29 3.43 -3.79
N LEU A 7 -5.86 2.82 -2.75
CA LEU A 7 -5.14 2.47 -1.54
C LEU A 7 -4.80 0.97 -1.60
N VAL A 8 -3.51 0.65 -1.62
CA VAL A 8 -3.02 -0.73 -1.60
C VAL A 8 -2.58 -1.06 -0.18
N ILE A 9 -3.33 -1.90 0.50
CA ILE A 9 -3.18 -2.13 1.95
C ILE A 9 -2.45 -3.44 2.22
N ASP A 10 -1.36 -3.35 2.99
CA ASP A 10 -0.64 -4.47 3.60
C ASP A 10 -0.17 -5.55 2.61
N ALA A 11 0.04 -5.19 1.34
CA ALA A 11 0.60 -6.04 0.29
C ALA A 11 2.13 -6.15 0.43
N GLN A 12 2.58 -6.66 1.58
CA GLN A 12 3.98 -6.82 1.97
C GLN A 12 4.46 -8.26 1.73
N ILE A 13 5.79 -8.48 1.72
CA ILE A 13 6.41 -9.80 1.53
C ILE A 13 5.88 -10.82 2.56
N GLY A 14 5.78 -10.42 3.83
CA GLY A 14 5.36 -11.29 4.92
C GLY A 14 3.91 -11.77 4.79
N PRO A 15 2.89 -10.89 4.77
CA PRO A 15 1.49 -11.30 4.64
C PRO A 15 1.19 -12.04 3.34
N MET A 16 1.91 -11.72 2.26
CA MET A 16 1.75 -12.38 0.96
C MET A 16 2.47 -13.74 0.88
N GLY A 17 3.38 -14.03 1.82
CA GLY A 17 4.12 -15.30 1.93
C GLY A 17 3.22 -16.48 2.31
N GLY A 18 2.45 -16.99 1.35
CA GLY A 18 1.46 -18.05 1.55
C GLY A 18 0.01 -17.58 1.40
N ALA A 19 -0.20 -16.33 0.95
CA ALA A 19 -1.54 -15.83 0.65
C ALA A 19 -2.22 -16.67 -0.43
N TYR A 20 -3.51 -16.94 -0.23
CA TYR A 20 -4.34 -17.59 -1.23
C TYR A 20 -4.34 -16.77 -2.52
N GLU A 21 -3.98 -17.41 -3.63
CA GLU A 21 -3.87 -16.77 -4.95
C GLU A 21 -3.01 -15.50 -4.99
N GLY A 22 -1.97 -15.40 -4.14
CA GLY A 22 -1.16 -14.18 -3.98
C GLY A 22 -0.67 -13.57 -5.30
N SER A 23 -0.16 -14.38 -6.24
CA SER A 23 0.27 -13.88 -7.55
C SER A 23 -0.88 -13.31 -8.40
N SER A 24 -2.09 -13.87 -8.31
CA SER A 24 -3.27 -13.35 -9.00
C SER A 24 -3.76 -12.04 -8.38
N VAL A 25 -3.72 -11.94 -7.05
CA VAL A 25 -4.03 -10.71 -6.30
C VAL A 25 -3.08 -9.58 -6.70
N ILE A 26 -1.76 -9.82 -6.71
CA ILE A 26 -0.78 -8.82 -7.14
C ILE A 26 -1.05 -8.35 -8.58
N LYS A 27 -1.35 -9.27 -9.51
CA LYS A 27 -1.71 -8.91 -10.89
C LYS A 27 -2.96 -8.02 -10.94
N ALA A 28 -3.96 -8.30 -10.12
CA ALA A 28 -5.18 -7.49 -10.04
C ALA A 28 -4.91 -6.10 -9.45
N ILE A 29 -4.06 -6.01 -8.42
CA ILE A 29 -3.60 -4.74 -7.83
C ILE A 29 -2.89 -3.90 -8.90
N ASN A 30 -1.88 -4.46 -9.58
CA ASN A 30 -1.13 -3.73 -10.61
C ASN A 30 -2.00 -3.28 -11.79
N LYS A 31 -2.98 -4.10 -12.20
CA LYS A 31 -3.97 -3.69 -13.22
C LYS A 31 -4.80 -2.49 -12.76
N THR A 32 -5.11 -2.41 -11.47
CA THR A 32 -5.88 -1.29 -10.91
C THR A 32 -5.01 -0.04 -10.75
N ILE A 33 -3.76 -0.20 -10.30
CA ILE A 33 -2.74 0.87 -10.30
C ILE A 33 -2.62 1.51 -11.69
N SER A 34 -2.45 0.68 -12.74
CA SER A 34 -2.35 1.16 -14.12
C SER A 34 -3.56 1.98 -14.55
N LYS A 35 -4.79 1.53 -14.25
CA LYS A 35 -6.01 2.29 -14.57
C LYS A 35 -6.11 3.62 -13.83
N VAL A 36 -5.72 3.63 -12.55
CA VAL A 36 -5.70 4.87 -11.76
C VAL A 36 -4.71 5.85 -12.35
N ARG A 37 -3.50 5.40 -12.72
CA ARG A 37 -2.49 6.23 -13.41
C ARG A 37 -2.98 6.77 -14.76
N GLU A 38 -3.66 5.95 -15.57
CA GLU A 38 -4.27 6.40 -16.84
C GLU A 38 -5.28 7.55 -16.64
N SER A 39 -6.00 7.53 -15.52
CA SER A 39 -6.91 8.62 -15.12
C SER A 39 -6.24 9.78 -14.39
N SER A 40 -4.91 9.81 -14.32
CA SER A 40 -4.14 10.75 -13.49
C SER A 40 -4.55 10.70 -12.01
N GLY A 41 -4.96 9.56 -11.50
CA GLY A 41 -5.29 9.38 -10.09
C GLY A 41 -4.05 9.21 -9.20
N VAL A 42 -4.30 8.99 -7.90
CA VAL A 42 -3.26 8.87 -6.86
C VAL A 42 -3.08 7.40 -6.48
N VAL A 43 -1.84 6.96 -6.36
CA VAL A 43 -1.49 5.62 -5.87
C VAL A 43 -0.84 5.77 -4.50
N LEU A 44 -1.44 5.12 -3.50
CA LEU A 44 -0.98 5.18 -2.12
C LEU A 44 -0.87 3.76 -1.55
N PHE A 45 0.30 3.42 -1.04
CA PHE A 45 0.55 2.16 -0.35
C PHE A 45 0.44 2.36 1.16
N ILE A 46 -0.34 1.50 1.81
CA ILE A 46 -0.37 1.40 3.26
C ILE A 46 0.48 0.20 3.67
N GLN A 47 1.43 0.41 4.56
CA GLN A 47 2.38 -0.59 5.00
C GLN A 47 2.29 -0.78 6.52
N HIS A 48 1.94 -1.99 6.96
CA HIS A 48 1.83 -2.28 8.38
C HIS A 48 3.21 -2.51 9.02
N CYS A 49 3.45 -1.81 10.12
CA CYS A 49 4.61 -1.95 10.99
C CYS A 49 4.18 -2.67 12.26
N HIS A 50 4.60 -3.91 12.46
CA HIS A 50 4.31 -4.62 13.69
C HIS A 50 5.35 -4.23 14.76
N SER A 51 4.91 -4.06 16.01
CA SER A 51 5.80 -3.69 17.13
C SER A 51 6.48 -4.86 17.84
N SER A 52 6.07 -6.11 17.54
CA SER A 52 6.48 -7.30 18.29
C SER A 52 6.64 -8.57 17.46
N TYR A 53 5.97 -8.66 16.30
CA TYR A 53 6.18 -9.77 15.38
C TYR A 53 7.36 -9.46 14.44
N GLU A 54 8.53 -10.01 14.79
CA GLU A 54 9.82 -9.73 14.16
C GLU A 54 9.78 -9.72 12.62
N PRO A 55 9.17 -10.70 11.91
CA PRO A 55 9.17 -10.68 10.46
C PRO A 55 8.51 -9.45 9.80
N LEU A 56 7.61 -8.76 10.52
CA LEU A 56 6.90 -7.56 10.06
C LEU A 56 7.34 -6.26 10.78
N MET A 57 8.42 -6.31 11.55
CA MET A 57 9.04 -5.10 12.11
C MET A 57 9.75 -4.30 11.03
N LYS A 58 9.76 -2.97 11.18
CA LYS A 58 10.38 -2.05 10.23
C LYS A 58 11.85 -2.42 9.98
N GLY A 59 12.22 -2.49 8.70
CA GLY A 59 13.56 -2.86 8.25
C GLY A 59 13.78 -4.36 8.01
N ASN A 60 12.87 -5.23 8.48
CA ASN A 60 12.96 -6.66 8.23
C ASN A 60 12.41 -7.05 6.85
N THR A 61 12.82 -8.22 6.36
CA THR A 61 12.49 -8.65 4.98
C THR A 61 10.99 -8.77 4.76
N GLY A 62 10.24 -9.36 5.70
CA GLY A 62 8.80 -9.52 5.57
C GLY A 62 8.02 -8.20 5.61
N TRP A 63 8.62 -7.14 6.17
CA TRP A 63 8.01 -5.82 6.25
C TRP A 63 7.98 -5.07 4.92
N GLY A 64 8.92 -5.31 4.00
CA GLY A 64 8.93 -4.61 2.71
C GLY A 64 7.66 -4.86 1.89
N LEU A 65 7.23 -3.87 1.10
CA LEU A 65 6.21 -4.07 0.07
C LEU A 65 6.60 -5.24 -0.85
N HIS A 66 5.61 -5.98 -1.32
CA HIS A 66 5.85 -7.12 -2.20
C HIS A 66 6.55 -6.64 -3.50
N PRO A 67 7.67 -7.27 -3.92
CA PRO A 67 8.52 -6.74 -5.00
C PRO A 67 7.85 -6.72 -6.37
N ASP A 68 6.82 -7.55 -6.56
CA ASP A 68 6.05 -7.58 -7.81
C ASP A 68 4.97 -6.48 -7.89
N LEU A 69 4.80 -5.64 -6.87
CA LEU A 69 3.95 -4.46 -6.98
C LEU A 69 4.56 -3.44 -7.93
N ASP A 70 3.72 -2.89 -8.81
CA ASP A 70 4.10 -1.81 -9.72
C ASP A 70 4.18 -0.47 -8.98
N LYS A 71 5.08 -0.36 -8.01
CA LYS A 71 5.36 0.86 -7.27
C LYS A 71 6.36 1.73 -8.03
N SER A 72 6.02 3.00 -8.22
CA SER A 72 6.92 4.03 -8.71
C SER A 72 7.49 4.90 -7.57
N PRO A 73 8.54 5.70 -7.83
CA PRO A 73 9.07 6.67 -6.88
C PRO A 73 8.07 7.77 -6.48
N GLU A 74 7.10 8.08 -7.36
CA GLU A 74 6.09 9.13 -7.14
C GLU A 74 4.91 8.66 -6.28
N ASP A 75 4.74 7.34 -6.11
CA ASP A 75 3.66 6.79 -5.31
C ASP A 75 3.91 7.02 -3.81
N LEU A 76 2.84 7.37 -3.10
CA LEU A 76 2.86 7.65 -1.67
C LEU A 76 2.95 6.35 -0.87
N VAL A 77 3.62 6.40 0.29
CA VAL A 77 3.67 5.29 1.25
C VAL A 77 3.34 5.84 2.63
N VAL A 78 2.36 5.23 3.28
CA VAL A 78 1.99 5.51 4.67
C VAL A 78 2.25 4.25 5.50
N GLU A 79 3.01 4.41 6.56
CA GLU A 79 3.23 3.36 7.55
C GLU A 79 2.13 3.43 8.62
N LYS A 80 1.62 2.27 9.07
CA LYS A 80 0.63 2.17 10.16
C LYS A 80 0.98 1.10 11.16
N GLU A 81 0.70 1.33 12.44
CA GLU A 81 0.86 0.33 13.50
C GLU A 81 -0.47 -0.30 13.94
N SER A 82 -1.60 0.26 13.51
CA SER A 82 -2.95 -0.24 13.80
C SER A 82 -3.61 -0.89 12.58
N SER A 83 -4.77 -1.54 12.79
CA SER A 83 -5.58 -2.09 11.70
C SER A 83 -6.25 -0.99 10.87
N ASP A 84 -6.62 0.12 11.50
CA ASP A 84 -7.16 1.30 10.83
C ASP A 84 -6.03 2.08 10.16
N SER A 85 -6.17 2.33 8.85
CA SER A 85 -5.18 3.07 8.06
C SER A 85 -5.16 4.56 8.35
N PHE A 86 -6.21 5.12 8.96
CA PHE A 86 -6.32 6.54 9.31
C PHE A 86 -5.83 6.83 10.73
N TYR A 87 -5.95 5.84 11.63
CA TYR A 87 -5.60 6.03 13.03
C TYR A 87 -4.11 6.32 13.21
N GLU A 88 -3.80 7.52 13.71
CA GLU A 88 -2.44 8.00 13.96
C GLU A 88 -1.52 7.94 12.72
N THR A 89 -2.08 8.18 11.53
CA THR A 89 -1.32 8.29 10.27
C THR A 89 -1.61 9.62 9.57
N PRO A 90 -0.77 10.08 8.63
CA PRO A 90 -1.04 11.27 7.82
C PRO A 90 -1.99 11.00 6.64
N LEU A 91 -2.73 9.87 6.63
CA LEU A 91 -3.50 9.46 5.45
C LEU A 91 -4.58 10.47 5.04
N ASP A 92 -5.34 11.01 6.01
CA ASP A 92 -6.38 12.02 5.74
C ASP A 92 -5.79 13.28 5.10
N ASP A 93 -4.69 13.79 5.66
CA ASP A 93 -4.03 14.99 5.15
C ASP A 93 -3.47 14.75 3.73
N LEU A 94 -2.83 13.60 3.48
CA LEU A 94 -2.31 13.25 2.16
C LEU A 94 -3.43 13.09 1.12
N MET A 95 -4.59 12.52 1.49
CA MET A 95 -5.73 12.43 0.58
C MET A 95 -6.26 13.82 0.22
N ALA A 96 -6.41 14.71 1.21
CA ALA A 96 -6.85 16.08 0.99
C ALA A 96 -5.86 16.90 0.15
N GLU A 97 -4.55 16.80 0.41
CA GLU A 97 -3.48 17.48 -0.35
C GLU A 97 -3.43 17.05 -1.82
N ASN A 98 -3.93 15.85 -2.14
CA ASN A 98 -3.97 15.32 -3.50
C ASN A 98 -5.36 15.42 -4.16
N ASP A 99 -6.27 16.23 -3.59
CA ASP A 99 -7.63 16.44 -4.10
C ASP A 99 -8.46 15.15 -4.26
N VAL A 100 -8.31 14.19 -3.32
CA VAL A 100 -9.04 12.90 -3.30
C VAL A 100 -10.23 12.96 -2.35
#